data_AF-A0A387H1L2-F1
#
_entry.id   AF-A0A387H1L2-F1
#
_cell.length_a   1.000
_cell.length_b   1.000
_cell.length_c   1.000
_cell.angle_alpha   90.00
_cell.angle_beta   90.00
_cell.angle_gamma   90.00
#
_symmetry.space_group_name_H-M   'P 1'
#
loop_
_entity.id
_entity.type
_entity.pdbx_description
1 polymer ?
#
loop_
_entity_poly.entity_id
_entity_poly.type
_entity_poly.pdbx_seq_one_letter_code
_entity_poly.pdbx_strand_id
1 'polypeptide(L)'
;MTLTIYIPRDAAALALGAEKVAKSVAQEIARRGLDARIVRNGSRGMFWLEPLVEVEIGGKRIGYGPVKAKDVSALFDAGLAEGGGHPLCLGEVESLPFLKEQTRLTFARCGITDPLSLQDYEAHGGLKGLRRAVGMASGDIVKDVTDSGLRGRGGAGFPTGIKWKTVLDASGDRKYIVCNADEGDSGTFADRMIMEGDPFVLIEGMAIAGLATGATKGFVYTRSEYPHAIAAMTEAVEIARGAGILGASVLGSGKAFDMEIRTGAGAYVCGEETALLNSLEGKRGVVRAKPPLPAHKGLFDCPTVINNVISLASVPIIMDKGAAFYRDFGMGRSRGTIPLQIAGNVKHGGLYETAFGLSLGDIVDKIGGGTATGRPVKAVQVGGPLGAYFPRALFDTPFDYEAFAAKDGLIGHAGIVVFDDTADMLKQARFAMEFCAVESCGKCTPCRIGSTRGVETADKIAQGIEPEKNRVLLADLCNTMKFGSLCALGGFTPYPVMSAMTHFPEDFSPAPLIKAAE
;
A
#
# COMPACT_ATOMS: atom_id res chain seq x y z
N MET A 1 5.53 27.26 -27.30
CA MET A 1 4.94 26.10 -26.61
C MET A 1 4.49 26.58 -25.26
N THR A 2 3.29 26.22 -24.83
CA THR A 2 2.79 26.54 -23.48
C THR A 2 3.64 25.81 -22.45
N LEU A 3 4.16 26.55 -21.46
CA LEU A 3 4.95 25.99 -20.36
C LEU A 3 4.07 25.03 -19.54
N THR A 4 4.56 23.84 -19.21
CA THR A 4 3.82 22.92 -18.32
C THR A 4 4.53 22.81 -16.98
N ILE A 5 3.80 23.11 -15.90
CA ILE A 5 4.26 23.01 -14.51
C ILE A 5 3.43 21.94 -13.80
N TYR A 6 4.08 20.98 -13.16
CA TYR A 6 3.47 19.88 -12.44
C TYR A 6 3.51 20.15 -10.94
N ILE A 7 2.36 20.02 -10.28
CA ILE A 7 2.23 20.22 -8.84
C ILE A 7 1.34 19.11 -8.28
N PRO A 8 1.89 18.18 -7.48
CA PRO A 8 1.17 17.01 -7.03
C PRO A 8 -0.15 17.30 -6.32
N ARG A 9 -1.10 16.39 -6.47
CA ARG A 9 -2.41 16.38 -5.76
C ARG A 9 -2.62 15.16 -4.87
N ASP A 10 -1.60 14.32 -4.70
CA ASP A 10 -1.59 13.23 -3.73
C ASP A 10 -1.78 13.77 -2.30
N ALA A 11 -2.48 13.03 -1.44
CA ALA A 11 -2.79 13.45 -0.09
C ALA A 11 -1.54 13.81 0.74
N ALA A 12 -0.40 13.13 0.54
CA ALA A 12 0.85 13.47 1.22
C ALA A 12 1.38 14.84 0.78
N ALA A 13 1.33 15.15 -0.53
CA ALA A 13 1.73 16.45 -1.04
C ALA A 13 0.76 17.56 -0.59
N LEU A 14 -0.55 17.27 -0.59
CA LEU A 14 -1.57 18.20 -0.09
C LEU A 14 -1.37 18.51 1.40
N ALA A 15 -1.08 17.50 2.22
CA ALA A 15 -0.78 17.65 3.64
C ALA A 15 0.45 18.55 3.88
N LEU A 16 1.43 18.53 2.95
CA LEU A 16 2.64 19.36 2.98
C LEU A 16 2.46 20.72 2.29
N GLY A 17 1.24 21.07 1.86
CA GLY A 17 0.88 22.39 1.37
C GLY A 17 0.90 22.57 -0.15
N ALA A 18 0.87 21.48 -0.94
CA ALA A 18 0.86 21.56 -2.41
C ALA A 18 -0.28 22.42 -2.97
N GLU A 19 -1.44 22.47 -2.31
CA GLU A 19 -2.55 23.35 -2.74
C GLU A 19 -2.21 24.84 -2.59
N LYS A 20 -1.45 25.22 -1.55
CA LYS A 20 -0.96 26.60 -1.40
C LYS A 20 0.09 26.91 -2.45
N VAL A 21 0.97 25.95 -2.75
CA VAL A 21 1.97 26.08 -3.83
C VAL A 21 1.29 26.27 -5.18
N ALA A 22 0.29 25.45 -5.53
CA ALA A 22 -0.45 25.57 -6.78
C ALA A 22 -1.11 26.95 -6.95
N LYS A 23 -1.72 27.48 -5.89
CA LYS A 23 -2.32 28.83 -5.89
C LYS A 23 -1.27 29.91 -6.08
N SER A 24 -0.14 29.82 -5.38
CA SER A 24 0.96 30.80 -5.53
C SER A 24 1.60 30.74 -6.92
N VAL A 25 1.74 29.54 -7.52
CA VAL A 25 2.24 29.39 -8.89
C VAL A 25 1.27 30.01 -9.89
N ALA A 26 -0.03 29.78 -9.75
CA ALA A 26 -1.05 30.39 -10.60
C ALA A 26 -1.04 31.93 -10.52
N GLN A 27 -0.84 32.48 -9.31
CA GLN A 27 -0.70 33.92 -9.11
C GLN A 27 0.55 34.49 -9.80
N GLU A 28 1.69 33.81 -9.71
CA GLU A 28 2.92 34.25 -10.38
C GLU A 28 2.83 34.16 -11.91
N ILE A 29 2.20 33.10 -12.45
CA ILE A 29 1.90 32.98 -13.89
C ILE A 29 1.10 34.20 -14.36
N ALA A 30 0.02 34.53 -13.65
CA ALA A 30 -0.84 35.67 -13.98
C ALA A 30 -0.09 37.01 -13.84
N ARG A 31 0.65 37.21 -12.75
CA ARG A 31 1.43 38.43 -12.48
C ARG A 31 2.48 38.70 -13.54
N ARG A 32 3.11 37.65 -14.07
CA ARG A 32 4.18 37.72 -15.07
C ARG A 32 3.68 37.62 -16.52
N GLY A 33 2.39 37.37 -16.74
CA GLY A 33 1.80 37.22 -18.08
C GLY A 33 2.35 36.01 -18.85
N LEU A 34 2.65 34.91 -18.16
CA LEU A 34 3.22 33.71 -18.78
C LEU A 34 2.13 32.84 -19.41
N ASP A 35 2.41 32.28 -20.60
CA ASP A 35 1.60 31.19 -21.18
C ASP A 35 2.02 29.86 -20.55
N ALA A 36 1.34 29.48 -19.47
CA ALA A 36 1.65 28.30 -18.69
C ALA A 36 0.39 27.54 -18.24
N ARG A 37 0.49 26.21 -18.18
CA ARG A 37 -0.52 25.29 -17.68
C ARG A 37 -0.01 24.57 -16.44
N ILE A 38 -0.83 24.54 -15.40
CA ILE A 38 -0.57 23.74 -14.20
C ILE A 38 -1.24 22.37 -14.37
N VAL A 39 -0.45 21.30 -14.29
CA VAL A 39 -0.93 19.91 -14.20
C VAL A 39 -0.91 19.48 -12.75
N ARG A 40 -2.03 18.92 -12.28
CA ARG A 40 -2.14 18.37 -10.94
C ARG A 40 -1.87 16.86 -10.98
N ASN A 41 -0.60 16.49 -11.12
CA ASN A 41 -0.16 15.10 -11.22
C ASN A 41 -0.30 14.32 -9.89
N GLY A 42 -0.14 13.00 -9.94
CA GLY A 42 0.09 12.20 -8.71
C GLY A 42 1.43 12.55 -8.04
N SER A 43 1.78 11.87 -6.94
CA SER A 43 3.13 11.98 -6.36
C SER A 43 4.11 11.02 -7.04
N ARG A 44 5.38 11.44 -7.16
CA ARG A 44 6.49 10.56 -7.53
C ARG A 44 6.85 9.55 -6.44
N GLY A 45 6.35 9.71 -5.21
CA GLY A 45 6.63 8.82 -4.09
C GLY A 45 7.92 9.15 -3.32
N MET A 46 8.49 10.34 -3.50
CA MET A 46 9.65 10.83 -2.73
C MET A 46 9.18 11.83 -1.69
N PHE A 47 8.54 11.37 -0.61
CA PHE A 47 7.78 12.26 0.27
C PHE A 47 8.63 13.31 1.01
N TRP A 48 9.93 13.09 1.19
CA TRP A 48 10.82 14.12 1.76
C TRP A 48 11.07 15.32 0.82
N LEU A 49 10.70 15.21 -0.45
CA LEU A 49 10.77 16.28 -1.46
C LEU A 49 9.42 16.91 -1.76
N GLU A 50 8.33 16.41 -1.17
CA GLU A 50 7.00 16.96 -1.40
C GLU A 50 6.78 18.28 -0.61
N PRO A 51 6.09 19.29 -1.17
CA PRO A 51 5.60 19.39 -2.54
C PRO A 51 6.73 19.48 -3.58
N LEU A 52 6.77 18.53 -4.52
CA LEU A 52 7.74 18.47 -5.60
C LEU A 52 7.15 19.15 -6.84
N VAL A 53 7.62 20.37 -7.15
CA VAL A 53 7.22 21.08 -8.36
C VAL A 53 8.11 20.61 -9.51
N GLU A 54 7.52 20.23 -10.64
CA GLU A 54 8.30 19.90 -11.85
C GLU A 54 7.96 20.87 -12.98
N VAL A 55 8.93 21.19 -13.83
CA VAL A 55 8.71 22.00 -15.04
C VAL A 55 9.22 21.25 -16.25
N GLU A 56 8.41 21.19 -17.32
CA GLU A 56 8.81 20.55 -18.57
C GLU A 56 9.70 21.45 -19.41
N ILE A 57 10.95 21.03 -19.64
CA ILE A 57 11.96 21.72 -20.43
C ILE A 57 12.60 20.71 -21.39
N GLY A 58 12.47 20.94 -22.71
CA GLY A 58 13.11 20.10 -23.72
C GLY A 58 12.73 18.61 -23.64
N GLY A 59 11.50 18.30 -23.25
CA GLY A 59 11.01 16.93 -23.08
C GLY A 59 11.45 16.24 -21.78
N LYS A 60 12.12 16.96 -20.88
CA LYS A 60 12.53 16.50 -19.55
C LYS A 60 11.79 17.28 -18.48
N ARG A 61 11.65 16.69 -17.29
CA ARG A 61 11.07 17.37 -16.13
C ARG A 61 12.14 17.73 -15.13
N ILE A 62 12.31 19.03 -14.89
CA ILE A 62 13.23 19.58 -13.90
C ILE A 62 12.47 19.79 -12.59
N GLY A 63 12.95 19.18 -11.51
CA GLY A 63 12.28 19.15 -10.22
C GLY A 63 12.80 20.21 -9.24
N TYR A 64 11.91 20.69 -8.40
CA TYR A 64 12.19 21.60 -7.29
C TYR A 64 11.47 21.11 -6.05
N GLY A 65 12.17 20.90 -4.94
CA GLY A 65 11.54 20.39 -3.73
C GLY A 65 12.43 20.38 -2.49
N PRO A 66 11.83 20.38 -1.28
CA PRO A 66 10.41 20.59 -1.02
C PRO A 66 10.02 22.07 -1.11
N VAL A 67 9.03 22.41 -1.95
CA VAL A 67 8.61 23.81 -2.19
C VAL A 67 7.53 24.24 -1.21
N LYS A 68 7.70 25.41 -0.58
CA LYS A 68 6.65 26.09 0.17
C LYS A 68 6.10 27.25 -0.66
N ALA A 69 4.87 27.67 -0.38
CA ALA A 69 4.22 28.79 -1.08
C ALA A 69 5.07 30.09 -1.07
N LYS A 70 5.82 30.33 0.02
CA LYS A 70 6.72 31.50 0.14
C LYS A 70 7.95 31.45 -0.79
N ASP A 71 8.33 30.27 -1.27
CA ASP A 71 9.52 30.09 -2.12
C ASP A 71 9.17 30.33 -3.60
N VAL A 72 7.87 30.34 -3.95
CA VAL A 72 7.40 30.38 -5.34
C VAL A 72 7.86 31.64 -6.10
N SER A 73 7.76 32.84 -5.52
CA SER A 73 8.24 34.05 -6.21
C SER A 73 9.73 33.96 -6.52
N ALA A 74 10.54 33.50 -5.56
CA ALA A 74 11.99 33.37 -5.72
C ALA A 74 12.36 32.31 -6.78
N LEU A 75 11.57 31.22 -6.89
CA LEU A 75 11.72 30.25 -7.97
C LEU A 75 11.50 30.90 -9.34
N PHE A 76 10.43 31.67 -9.52
CA PHE A 76 10.20 32.37 -10.78
C PHE A 76 11.26 33.45 -11.07
N ASP A 77 11.76 34.15 -10.05
CA ASP A 77 12.87 35.11 -10.19
C ASP A 77 14.18 34.41 -10.61
N ALA A 78 14.37 33.17 -10.17
CA ALA A 78 15.50 32.31 -10.54
C ALA A 78 15.34 31.60 -11.90
N GLY A 79 14.28 31.89 -12.66
CA GLY A 79 14.04 31.30 -13.98
C GLY A 79 13.38 29.92 -13.95
N LEU A 80 12.42 29.68 -13.04
CA LEU A 80 11.64 28.43 -12.98
C LEU A 80 11.10 28.00 -14.35
N ALA A 81 10.62 28.97 -15.15
CA ALA A 81 10.03 28.73 -16.47
C ALA A 81 11.04 28.21 -17.51
N GLU A 82 12.32 28.41 -17.27
CA GLU A 82 13.43 27.97 -18.12
C GLU A 82 14.22 26.80 -17.52
N GLY A 83 13.81 26.27 -16.35
CA GLY A 83 14.58 25.25 -15.63
C GLY A 83 15.79 25.83 -14.88
N GLY A 84 15.72 27.09 -14.47
CA GLY A 84 16.81 27.84 -13.85
C GLY A 84 17.31 27.29 -12.50
N GLY A 85 18.51 27.72 -12.11
CA GLY A 85 19.15 27.28 -10.87
C GLY A 85 18.51 27.90 -9.63
N HIS A 86 18.20 27.07 -8.63
CA HIS A 86 17.68 27.51 -7.33
C HIS A 86 18.19 26.54 -6.24
N PRO A 87 18.33 26.94 -4.96
CA PRO A 87 18.72 26.00 -3.89
C PRO A 87 17.81 24.76 -3.73
N LEU A 88 16.57 24.86 -4.22
CA LEU A 88 15.62 23.74 -4.26
C LEU A 88 15.66 22.93 -5.57
N CYS A 89 16.45 23.34 -6.56
CA CYS A 89 16.54 22.66 -7.85
C CYS A 89 17.25 21.31 -7.67
N LEU A 90 16.59 20.26 -8.16
CA LEU A 90 17.03 18.87 -8.07
C LEU A 90 17.58 18.35 -9.39
N GLY A 91 17.45 19.13 -10.47
CA GLY A 91 17.74 18.70 -11.83
C GLY A 91 16.65 17.81 -12.42
N GLU A 92 17.02 16.94 -13.36
CA GLU A 92 16.09 16.01 -14.00
C GLU A 92 15.55 14.98 -13.01
N VAL A 93 14.24 14.96 -12.78
CA VAL A 93 13.59 14.13 -11.75
C VAL A 93 13.84 12.64 -11.98
N GLU A 94 13.74 12.18 -13.23
CA GLU A 94 14.00 10.78 -13.61
C GLU A 94 15.46 10.35 -13.40
N SER A 95 16.38 11.31 -13.24
CA SER A 95 17.79 11.03 -12.96
C SER A 95 18.11 10.95 -11.47
N LEU A 96 17.17 11.28 -10.58
CA LEU A 96 17.36 11.16 -9.15
C LEU A 96 17.56 9.69 -8.77
N PRO A 97 18.64 9.32 -8.03
CA PRO A 97 18.96 7.92 -7.76
C PRO A 97 17.80 7.11 -7.18
N PHE A 98 17.06 7.69 -6.22
CA PHE A 98 15.90 7.04 -5.62
C PHE A 98 14.82 6.65 -6.62
N LEU A 99 14.63 7.40 -7.71
CA LEU A 99 13.65 7.08 -8.74
C LEU A 99 14.26 6.21 -9.84
N LYS A 100 15.46 6.58 -10.30
CA LYS A 100 16.17 5.93 -11.41
C LYS A 100 16.48 4.45 -11.15
N GLU A 101 16.77 4.09 -9.90
CA GLU A 101 17.14 2.74 -9.50
C GLU A 101 15.93 1.83 -9.20
N GLN A 102 14.71 2.33 -9.35
CA GLN A 102 13.49 1.54 -9.19
C GLN A 102 13.19 0.68 -10.42
N THR A 103 12.45 -0.40 -10.19
CA THR A 103 11.83 -1.19 -11.25
C THR A 103 10.31 -0.96 -11.18
N ARG A 104 9.86 0.18 -11.72
CA ARG A 104 8.44 0.54 -11.69
C ARG A 104 7.65 -0.18 -12.78
N LEU A 105 7.03 -1.31 -12.44
CA LEU A 105 6.09 -1.99 -13.33
C LEU A 105 4.66 -1.52 -13.06
N THR A 106 4.26 -1.53 -11.79
CA THR A 106 2.90 -1.17 -11.36
C THR A 106 2.75 0.34 -11.20
N PHE A 107 3.76 1.03 -10.66
CA PHE A 107 3.76 2.48 -10.42
C PHE A 107 4.34 3.29 -11.59
N ALA A 108 4.41 2.71 -12.80
CA ALA A 108 5.07 3.30 -13.96
C ALA A 108 4.56 4.70 -14.34
N ARG A 109 3.30 5.04 -14.00
CA ARG A 109 2.68 6.34 -14.30
C ARG A 109 2.50 7.24 -13.09
N CYS A 110 2.59 6.73 -11.87
CA CYS A 110 2.37 7.51 -10.66
C CYS A 110 3.36 8.68 -10.57
N GLY A 111 2.81 9.90 -10.54
CA GLY A 111 3.57 11.14 -10.53
C GLY A 111 3.95 11.67 -11.91
N ILE A 112 3.70 10.92 -12.99
CA ILE A 112 3.91 11.38 -14.36
C ILE A 112 2.66 12.05 -14.91
N THR A 113 1.51 11.39 -14.78
CA THR A 113 0.26 11.77 -15.44
C THR A 113 -0.62 12.67 -14.57
N ASP A 114 -1.52 13.42 -15.19
CA ASP A 114 -2.75 13.83 -14.50
C ASP A 114 -3.58 12.57 -14.20
N PRO A 115 -3.87 12.23 -12.93
CA PRO A 115 -4.54 10.98 -12.56
C PRO A 115 -5.93 10.81 -13.19
N LEU A 116 -6.58 11.90 -13.61
CA LEU A 116 -7.93 11.90 -14.17
C LEU A 116 -7.94 12.19 -15.69
N SER A 117 -6.77 12.28 -16.33
CA SER A 117 -6.65 12.37 -17.78
C SER A 117 -6.55 10.98 -18.39
N LEU A 118 -7.64 10.51 -19.02
CA LEU A 118 -7.60 9.25 -19.78
C LEU A 118 -6.61 9.33 -20.96
N GLN A 119 -6.46 10.52 -21.55
CA GLN A 119 -5.48 10.75 -22.61
C GLN A 119 -4.04 10.52 -22.11
N ASP A 120 -3.70 11.04 -20.92
CA ASP A 120 -2.39 10.81 -20.32
C ASP A 120 -2.19 9.31 -20.04
N TYR A 121 -3.22 8.64 -19.51
CA TYR A 121 -3.17 7.20 -19.22
C TYR A 121 -2.85 6.39 -20.48
N GLU A 122 -3.58 6.60 -21.58
CA GLU A 122 -3.35 5.90 -22.85
C GLU A 122 -1.99 6.25 -23.48
N ALA A 123 -1.58 7.53 -23.43
CA ALA A 123 -0.29 7.98 -23.95
C ALA A 123 0.90 7.28 -23.26
N HIS A 124 0.72 6.86 -22.00
CA HIS A 124 1.72 6.13 -21.22
C HIS A 124 1.44 4.62 -21.15
N GLY A 125 0.78 4.08 -22.18
CA GLY A 125 0.59 2.64 -22.36
C GLY A 125 -0.60 2.03 -21.63
N GLY A 126 -1.45 2.84 -21.01
CA GLY A 126 -2.73 2.40 -20.46
C GLY A 126 -3.62 1.74 -21.51
N LEU A 127 -4.51 0.86 -21.05
CA LEU A 127 -5.47 0.06 -21.84
C LEU A 127 -4.87 -0.97 -22.78
N LYS A 128 -3.55 -1.03 -22.98
CA LYS A 128 -2.94 -2.07 -23.84
C LYS A 128 -3.25 -3.48 -23.34
N GLY A 129 -3.19 -3.67 -22.02
CA GLY A 129 -3.51 -4.95 -21.38
C GLY A 129 -4.98 -5.33 -21.57
N LEU A 130 -5.89 -4.39 -21.31
CA LEU A 130 -7.33 -4.62 -21.49
C LEU A 130 -7.71 -4.84 -22.96
N ARG A 131 -7.16 -4.06 -23.89
CA ARG A 131 -7.37 -4.24 -25.34
C ARG A 131 -6.95 -5.63 -25.82
N ARG A 132 -5.88 -6.20 -25.25
CA ARG A 132 -5.53 -7.61 -25.48
C ARG A 132 -6.54 -8.56 -24.83
N ALA A 133 -6.86 -8.36 -23.55
CA ALA A 133 -7.71 -9.24 -22.77
C ALA A 133 -9.14 -9.38 -23.32
N VAL A 134 -9.73 -8.32 -23.88
CA VAL A 134 -11.09 -8.39 -24.46
C VAL A 134 -11.19 -9.40 -25.61
N GLY A 135 -10.11 -9.62 -26.36
CA GLY A 135 -10.02 -10.60 -27.45
C GLY A 135 -9.67 -12.03 -27.00
N MET A 136 -9.35 -12.24 -25.71
CA MET A 136 -8.93 -13.54 -25.18
C MET A 136 -10.11 -14.34 -24.61
N ALA A 137 -9.93 -15.66 -24.55
CA ALA A 137 -10.79 -16.53 -23.74
C ALA A 137 -10.48 -16.35 -22.26
N SER A 138 -11.49 -16.45 -21.39
CA SER A 138 -11.32 -16.27 -19.94
C SER A 138 -10.25 -17.19 -19.35
N GLY A 139 -10.18 -18.45 -19.81
CA GLY A 139 -9.16 -19.41 -19.39
C GLY A 139 -7.74 -18.99 -19.74
N ASP A 140 -7.53 -18.31 -20.88
CA ASP A 140 -6.21 -17.83 -21.30
C ASP A 140 -5.75 -16.65 -20.45
N ILE A 141 -6.67 -15.75 -20.06
CA ILE A 141 -6.37 -14.64 -19.14
C ILE A 141 -5.93 -15.20 -17.78
N VAL A 142 -6.69 -16.17 -17.24
CA VAL A 142 -6.34 -16.85 -15.98
C VAL A 142 -4.99 -17.56 -16.08
N LYS A 143 -4.70 -18.20 -17.22
CA LYS A 143 -3.42 -18.84 -17.48
C LYS A 143 -2.27 -17.84 -17.48
N ASP A 144 -2.38 -16.73 -18.19
CA ASP A 144 -1.33 -15.69 -18.22
C ASP A 144 -1.05 -15.13 -16.82
N VAL A 145 -2.10 -14.87 -16.01
CA VAL A 145 -1.91 -14.42 -14.61
C VAL A 145 -1.29 -15.52 -13.75
N THR A 146 -1.61 -16.79 -13.97
CA THR A 146 -0.99 -17.92 -13.27
C THR A 146 0.50 -18.04 -13.62
N ASP A 147 0.82 -18.01 -14.91
CA ASP A 147 2.17 -18.19 -15.44
C ASP A 147 3.09 -17.01 -15.08
N SER A 148 2.53 -15.84 -14.78
CA SER A 148 3.28 -14.68 -14.29
C SER A 148 3.88 -14.91 -12.90
N GLY A 149 3.35 -15.86 -12.14
CA GLY A 149 3.71 -16.08 -10.74
C GLY A 149 3.20 -15.00 -9.78
N LEU A 150 2.25 -14.14 -10.20
CA LEU A 150 1.65 -13.13 -9.34
C LEU A 150 1.02 -13.77 -8.09
N ARG A 151 1.45 -13.28 -6.93
CA ARG A 151 0.90 -13.61 -5.61
C ARG A 151 0.16 -12.42 -5.04
N GLY A 152 -0.83 -12.68 -4.19
CA GLY A 152 -1.63 -11.66 -3.53
C GLY A 152 -0.76 -10.71 -2.71
N ARG A 153 -0.84 -9.42 -3.03
CA ARG A 153 -0.04 -8.34 -2.44
C ARG A 153 -0.61 -7.77 -1.14
N GLY A 154 -1.77 -8.24 -0.69
CA GLY A 154 -2.35 -7.89 0.62
C GLY A 154 -1.78 -8.67 1.81
N GLY A 155 -0.62 -9.32 1.66
CA GLY A 155 0.09 -9.99 2.75
C GLY A 155 0.15 -11.51 2.72
N ALA A 156 -0.97 -12.21 2.47
CA ALA A 156 -0.99 -13.68 2.53
C ALA A 156 -0.20 -14.37 1.41
N GLY A 157 0.17 -13.67 0.33
CA GLY A 157 0.98 -14.22 -0.75
C GLY A 157 0.34 -15.39 -1.51
N PHE A 158 -0.99 -15.53 -1.49
CA PHE A 158 -1.68 -16.61 -2.20
C PHE A 158 -1.62 -16.40 -3.74
N PRO A 159 -1.36 -17.44 -4.56
CA PRO A 159 -1.29 -17.28 -6.02
C PRO A 159 -2.58 -16.73 -6.64
N THR A 160 -2.49 -15.59 -7.31
CA THR A 160 -3.66 -14.87 -7.85
C THR A 160 -4.36 -15.67 -8.94
N GLY A 161 -3.60 -16.27 -9.87
CA GLY A 161 -4.16 -17.08 -10.95
C GLY A 161 -4.95 -18.30 -10.46
N ILE A 162 -4.49 -18.96 -9.39
CA ILE A 162 -5.23 -20.07 -8.76
C ILE A 162 -6.56 -19.57 -8.19
N LYS A 163 -6.55 -18.43 -7.49
CA LYS A 163 -7.78 -17.82 -6.95
C LYS A 163 -8.79 -17.53 -8.06
N TRP A 164 -8.32 -16.98 -9.18
CA TRP A 164 -9.18 -16.67 -10.32
C TRP A 164 -9.70 -17.92 -11.00
N LYS A 165 -8.85 -18.96 -11.14
CA LYS A 165 -9.28 -20.25 -11.67
C LYS A 165 -10.40 -20.86 -10.84
N THR A 166 -10.31 -20.83 -9.51
CA THR A 166 -11.38 -21.32 -8.63
C THR A 166 -12.71 -20.60 -8.88
N VAL A 167 -12.69 -19.27 -9.07
CA VAL A 167 -13.91 -18.49 -9.34
C VAL A 167 -14.42 -18.74 -10.76
N LEU A 168 -13.53 -18.85 -11.75
CA LEU A 168 -13.88 -19.18 -13.14
C LEU A 168 -14.60 -20.54 -13.20
N ASP A 169 -14.05 -21.56 -12.54
CA ASP A 169 -14.57 -22.93 -12.55
C ASP A 169 -15.82 -23.10 -11.65
N ALA A 170 -16.10 -22.16 -10.75
CA ALA A 170 -17.27 -22.21 -9.88
C ALA A 170 -18.58 -21.97 -10.65
N SER A 171 -19.60 -22.77 -10.32
CA SER A 171 -20.96 -22.59 -10.83
C SER A 171 -21.66 -21.38 -10.22
N GLY A 172 -22.52 -20.72 -11.00
CA GLY A 172 -23.35 -19.61 -10.58
C GLY A 172 -23.52 -18.57 -11.67
N ASP A 173 -24.75 -18.06 -11.83
CA ASP A 173 -25.11 -17.09 -12.87
C ASP A 173 -24.52 -15.69 -12.62
N ARG A 174 -24.10 -15.43 -11.38
CA ARG A 174 -23.50 -14.17 -10.96
C ARG A 174 -22.18 -14.42 -10.24
N LYS A 175 -21.18 -13.64 -10.60
CA LYS A 175 -19.84 -13.63 -9.97
C LYS A 175 -19.43 -12.17 -9.73
N TYR A 176 -18.57 -11.95 -8.75
CA TYR A 176 -18.13 -10.61 -8.36
C TYR A 176 -16.61 -10.49 -8.34
N ILE A 177 -16.14 -9.27 -8.63
CA ILE A 177 -14.79 -8.83 -8.32
C ILE A 177 -14.85 -7.89 -7.12
N VAL A 178 -14.07 -8.14 -6.09
CA VAL A 178 -13.93 -7.26 -4.95
C VAL A 178 -12.47 -6.86 -4.81
N CYS A 179 -12.22 -5.56 -4.95
CA CYS A 179 -10.95 -4.95 -4.61
C CYS A 179 -10.97 -4.56 -3.13
N ASN A 180 -10.08 -5.16 -2.36
CA ASN A 180 -9.81 -4.78 -0.98
C ASN A 180 -8.81 -3.61 -0.97
N ALA A 181 -9.32 -2.41 -0.69
CA ALA A 181 -8.58 -1.16 -0.57
C ALA A 181 -8.70 -0.58 0.85
N ASP A 182 -8.83 -1.44 1.86
CA ASP A 182 -8.96 -1.02 3.25
C ASP A 182 -7.62 -0.54 3.83
N GLU A 183 -6.48 -1.02 3.29
CA GLU A 183 -5.09 -0.62 3.63
C GLU A 183 -4.92 -0.08 5.07
N GLY A 184 -5.40 -0.85 6.05
CA GLY A 184 -5.49 -0.41 7.45
C GLY A 184 -4.17 -0.52 8.21
N ASP A 185 -3.14 -1.11 7.59
CA ASP A 185 -1.83 -1.28 8.20
C ASP A 185 -1.11 0.07 8.34
N SER A 186 -0.43 0.28 9.47
CA SER A 186 0.49 1.41 9.61
C SER A 186 1.70 1.22 8.69
N GLY A 187 2.18 2.31 8.09
CA GLY A 187 3.35 2.28 7.21
C GLY A 187 3.05 1.86 5.78
N THR A 188 1.78 1.65 5.43
CA THR A 188 1.35 1.32 4.07
C THR A 188 0.59 2.48 3.43
N PHE A 189 0.82 2.70 2.14
CA PHE A 189 0.18 3.76 1.35
C PHE A 189 0.27 3.50 -0.17
N ALA A 190 0.63 2.28 -0.58
CA ALA A 190 0.76 1.94 -1.99
C ALA A 190 -0.62 1.86 -2.66
N ASP A 191 -1.61 1.26 -1.98
CA ASP A 191 -2.99 1.22 -2.46
C ASP A 191 -3.53 2.65 -2.62
N ARG A 192 -3.32 3.50 -1.60
CA ARG A 192 -3.68 4.92 -1.62
C ARG A 192 -3.11 5.64 -2.84
N MET A 193 -1.80 5.49 -3.06
CA MET A 193 -1.10 6.16 -4.16
C MET A 193 -1.59 5.71 -5.54
N ILE A 194 -1.96 4.43 -5.72
CA ILE A 194 -2.56 3.97 -6.97
C ILE A 194 -3.94 4.59 -7.18
N MET A 195 -4.80 4.57 -6.15
CA MET A 195 -6.16 5.12 -6.25
C MET A 195 -6.18 6.64 -6.47
N GLU A 196 -5.19 7.37 -5.92
CA GLU A 196 -5.08 8.82 -6.08
C GLU A 196 -4.29 9.23 -7.33
N GLY A 197 -3.28 8.46 -7.71
CA GLY A 197 -2.26 8.84 -8.69
C GLY A 197 -2.33 8.14 -10.05
N ASP A 198 -2.96 6.96 -10.13
CA ASP A 198 -3.17 6.20 -11.38
C ASP A 198 -4.47 5.36 -11.32
N PRO A 199 -5.63 5.95 -11.00
CA PRO A 199 -6.86 5.19 -10.74
C PRO A 199 -7.30 4.29 -11.90
N PHE A 200 -7.00 4.68 -13.14
CA PHE A 200 -7.34 3.89 -14.33
C PHE A 200 -6.64 2.54 -14.39
N VAL A 201 -5.44 2.37 -13.81
CA VAL A 201 -4.78 1.05 -13.79
C VAL A 201 -5.52 0.05 -12.91
N LEU A 202 -6.12 0.52 -11.81
CA LEU A 202 -6.96 -0.32 -10.96
C LEU A 202 -8.26 -0.69 -11.69
N ILE A 203 -8.90 0.27 -12.35
CA ILE A 203 -10.11 0.03 -13.16
C ILE A 203 -9.82 -0.99 -14.26
N GLU A 204 -8.70 -0.82 -14.98
CA GLU A 204 -8.25 -1.74 -16.02
C GLU A 204 -8.02 -3.15 -15.46
N GLY A 205 -7.30 -3.27 -14.35
CA GLY A 205 -7.04 -4.54 -13.68
C GLY A 205 -8.31 -5.26 -13.23
N MET A 206 -9.29 -4.52 -12.70
CA MET A 206 -10.59 -5.06 -12.29
C MET A 206 -11.43 -5.50 -13.49
N ALA A 207 -11.43 -4.74 -14.59
CA ALA A 207 -12.10 -5.14 -15.82
C ALA A 207 -11.51 -6.44 -16.38
N ILE A 208 -10.17 -6.55 -16.43
CA ILE A 208 -9.49 -7.79 -16.85
C ILE A 208 -9.88 -8.96 -15.93
N ALA A 209 -9.94 -8.75 -14.60
CA ALA A 209 -10.37 -9.78 -13.66
C ALA A 209 -11.83 -10.22 -13.91
N GLY A 210 -12.72 -9.28 -14.23
CA GLY A 210 -14.10 -9.54 -14.63
C GLY A 210 -14.16 -10.44 -15.87
N LEU A 211 -13.44 -10.06 -16.92
CA LEU A 211 -13.32 -10.84 -18.17
C LEU A 211 -12.72 -12.23 -17.94
N ALA A 212 -11.75 -12.35 -17.04
CA ALA A 212 -11.07 -13.61 -16.71
C ALA A 212 -11.97 -14.61 -15.97
N THR A 213 -12.99 -14.12 -15.26
CA THR A 213 -13.81 -14.96 -14.36
C THR A 213 -15.29 -15.02 -14.74
N GLY A 214 -15.72 -14.18 -15.68
CA GLY A 214 -17.13 -14.03 -16.06
C GLY A 214 -17.93 -13.17 -15.09
N ALA A 215 -17.28 -12.44 -14.18
CA ALA A 215 -17.95 -11.48 -13.32
C ALA A 215 -18.30 -10.21 -14.11
N THR A 216 -19.51 -9.70 -13.90
CA THR A 216 -20.00 -8.48 -14.57
C THR A 216 -20.10 -7.27 -13.63
N LYS A 217 -19.84 -7.48 -12.33
CA LYS A 217 -19.89 -6.42 -11.31
C LYS A 217 -18.69 -6.46 -10.37
N GLY A 218 -18.09 -5.30 -10.17
CA GLY A 218 -16.98 -5.06 -9.26
C GLY A 218 -17.33 -4.13 -8.10
N PHE A 219 -16.64 -4.28 -6.98
CA PHE A 219 -16.67 -3.32 -5.86
C PHE A 219 -15.24 -2.99 -5.42
N VAL A 220 -14.95 -1.72 -5.20
CA VAL A 220 -13.76 -1.28 -4.46
C VAL A 220 -14.23 -0.93 -3.07
N TYR A 221 -13.79 -1.69 -2.06
CA TYR A 221 -14.04 -1.36 -0.66
C TYR A 221 -12.85 -0.54 -0.16
N THR A 222 -13.06 0.77 0.01
CA THR A 222 -12.01 1.72 0.43
C THR A 222 -12.29 2.22 1.83
N ARG A 223 -11.26 2.25 2.68
CA ARG A 223 -11.35 2.77 4.05
C ARG A 223 -11.83 4.22 4.11
N SER A 224 -12.51 4.58 5.20
CA SER A 224 -13.03 5.93 5.45
C SER A 224 -11.93 7.00 5.57
N GLU A 225 -10.73 6.60 5.95
CA GLU A 225 -9.61 7.54 6.17
C GLU A 225 -8.94 7.98 4.86
N TYR A 226 -9.36 7.47 3.70
CA TYR A 226 -8.86 7.88 2.37
C TYR A 226 -9.90 8.65 1.54
N PRO A 227 -10.36 9.85 1.99
CA PRO A 227 -11.35 10.63 1.26
C PRO A 227 -10.84 11.08 -0.13
N HIS A 228 -9.53 11.34 -0.27
CA HIS A 228 -8.93 11.72 -1.55
C HIS A 228 -8.98 10.58 -2.57
N ALA A 229 -8.63 9.36 -2.15
CA ALA A 229 -8.73 8.16 -2.98
C ALA A 229 -10.18 7.87 -3.39
N ILE A 230 -11.13 8.00 -2.47
CA ILE A 230 -12.57 7.81 -2.75
C ILE A 230 -13.04 8.80 -3.82
N ALA A 231 -12.68 10.08 -3.69
CA ALA A 231 -13.03 11.11 -4.65
C ALA A 231 -12.41 10.85 -6.04
N ALA A 232 -11.11 10.58 -6.09
CA ALA A 232 -10.40 10.30 -7.34
C ALA A 232 -10.95 9.05 -8.05
N MET A 233 -11.16 7.95 -7.32
CA MET A 233 -11.72 6.73 -7.89
C MET A 233 -13.16 6.91 -8.36
N THR A 234 -14.00 7.65 -7.63
CA THR A 234 -15.38 7.92 -8.04
C THR A 234 -15.41 8.66 -9.38
N GLU A 235 -14.60 9.71 -9.51
CA GLU A 235 -14.49 10.48 -10.75
C GLU A 235 -13.90 9.64 -11.91
N ALA A 236 -12.85 8.87 -11.65
CA ALA A 236 -12.23 7.99 -12.64
C ALA A 236 -13.19 6.90 -13.14
N VAL A 237 -14.05 6.35 -12.27
CA VAL A 237 -15.08 5.37 -12.66
C VAL A 237 -16.10 6.01 -13.63
N GLU A 238 -16.54 7.24 -13.39
CA GLU A 238 -17.45 7.93 -14.30
C GLU A 238 -16.78 8.21 -15.66
N ILE A 239 -15.53 8.66 -15.66
CA ILE A 239 -14.75 8.87 -16.89
C ILE A 239 -14.59 7.56 -17.66
N ALA A 240 -14.22 6.47 -16.98
CA ALA A 240 -14.04 5.16 -17.58
C ALA A 240 -15.34 4.60 -18.16
N ARG A 241 -16.49 4.83 -17.51
CA ARG A 241 -17.81 4.46 -18.03
C ARG A 241 -18.16 5.28 -19.27
N GLY A 242 -17.92 6.59 -19.25
CA GLY A 242 -18.14 7.47 -20.41
C GLY A 242 -17.26 7.09 -21.63
N ALA A 243 -16.07 6.55 -21.39
CA ALA A 243 -15.15 6.07 -22.42
C ALA A 243 -15.39 4.63 -22.88
N GLY A 244 -16.41 3.94 -22.34
CA GLY A 244 -16.71 2.54 -22.67
C GLY A 244 -15.69 1.52 -22.14
N ILE A 245 -14.83 1.91 -21.19
CA ILE A 245 -13.92 0.99 -20.48
C ILE A 245 -14.73 0.14 -19.48
N LEU A 246 -15.80 0.71 -18.93
CA LEU A 246 -16.78 0.05 -18.07
C LEU A 246 -18.17 0.10 -18.71
N GLY A 247 -19.06 -0.80 -18.29
CA GLY A 247 -20.47 -0.84 -18.66
C GLY A 247 -20.89 -2.14 -19.33
N ALA A 248 -21.91 -2.06 -20.19
CA ALA A 248 -22.53 -3.23 -20.82
C ALA A 248 -21.63 -3.92 -21.87
N SER A 249 -20.62 -3.22 -22.40
CA SER A 249 -19.73 -3.75 -23.43
C SER A 249 -18.36 -3.07 -23.31
N VAL A 250 -17.46 -3.70 -22.54
CA VAL A 250 -16.10 -3.21 -22.29
C VAL A 250 -15.35 -3.10 -23.62
N LEU A 251 -14.94 -1.88 -23.98
CA LEU A 251 -14.30 -1.53 -25.24
C LEU A 251 -15.06 -2.01 -26.49
N GLY A 252 -16.39 -2.11 -26.41
CA GLY A 252 -17.23 -2.61 -27.52
C GLY A 252 -17.15 -4.12 -27.75
N SER A 253 -16.57 -4.89 -26.83
CA SER A 253 -16.32 -6.34 -26.99
C SER A 253 -17.55 -7.25 -26.87
N GLY A 254 -18.70 -6.73 -26.45
CA GLY A 254 -19.89 -7.50 -26.09
C GLY A 254 -19.82 -8.17 -24.71
N LYS A 255 -18.71 -8.00 -23.96
CA LYS A 255 -18.54 -8.50 -22.60
C LYS A 255 -18.77 -7.37 -21.59
N ALA A 256 -19.65 -7.56 -20.62
CA ALA A 256 -20.01 -6.54 -19.64
C ALA A 256 -19.12 -6.59 -18.38
N PHE A 257 -18.74 -5.43 -17.87
CA PHE A 257 -18.18 -5.26 -16.53
C PHE A 257 -18.37 -3.81 -16.06
N ASP A 258 -18.92 -3.62 -14.86
CA ASP A 258 -19.04 -2.30 -14.23
C ASP A 258 -18.63 -2.39 -12.75
N MET A 259 -18.36 -1.27 -12.10
CA MET A 259 -17.88 -1.23 -10.71
C MET A 259 -18.42 -0.04 -9.92
N GLU A 260 -18.39 -0.18 -8.60
CA GLU A 260 -18.77 0.86 -7.64
C GLU A 260 -17.71 1.01 -6.55
N ILE A 261 -17.58 2.22 -6.02
CA ILE A 261 -16.78 2.51 -4.83
C ILE A 261 -17.67 2.40 -3.59
N ARG A 262 -17.19 1.70 -2.57
CA ARG A 262 -17.87 1.53 -1.28
C ARG A 262 -16.96 1.97 -0.17
N THR A 263 -17.41 2.96 0.59
CA THR A 263 -16.65 3.50 1.72
C THR A 263 -16.85 2.63 2.96
N GLY A 264 -15.74 2.25 3.61
CA GLY A 264 -15.72 1.62 4.91
C GLY A 264 -16.14 2.57 6.03
N ALA A 265 -16.04 2.10 7.28
CA ALA A 265 -16.51 2.84 8.45
C ALA A 265 -15.54 2.74 9.65
N GLY A 266 -14.23 2.81 9.37
CA GLY A 266 -13.19 2.91 10.39
C GLY A 266 -12.95 1.64 11.22
N ALA A 267 -12.96 0.46 10.60
CA ALA A 267 -12.69 -0.81 11.28
C ALA A 267 -11.59 -1.58 10.57
N TYR A 268 -10.41 -1.72 11.20
CA TYR A 268 -9.24 -2.40 10.61
C TYR A 268 -9.55 -3.85 10.21
N VAL A 269 -10.40 -4.53 10.99
CA VAL A 269 -10.79 -5.92 10.72
C VAL A 269 -11.53 -6.08 9.38
N CYS A 270 -12.09 -5.01 8.81
CA CYS A 270 -12.69 -5.04 7.46
C CYS A 270 -11.65 -5.19 6.35
N GLY A 271 -10.36 -5.08 6.63
CA GLY A 271 -9.30 -5.56 5.74
C GLY A 271 -9.25 -7.10 5.62
N GLU A 272 -9.85 -7.84 6.56
CA GLU A 272 -10.03 -9.30 6.43
C GLU A 272 -11.12 -9.60 5.41
N GLU A 273 -10.82 -10.49 4.45
CA GLU A 273 -11.64 -10.69 3.26
C GLU A 273 -13.11 -11.05 3.53
N THR A 274 -13.45 -11.74 4.62
CA THR A 274 -14.86 -12.10 4.92
C THR A 274 -15.58 -11.08 5.79
N ALA A 275 -14.86 -10.37 6.66
CA ALA A 275 -15.41 -9.20 7.35
C ALA A 275 -15.74 -8.09 6.35
N LEU A 276 -14.87 -7.87 5.36
CA LEU A 276 -15.10 -6.98 4.22
C LEU A 276 -16.42 -7.31 3.50
N LEU A 277 -16.64 -8.58 3.16
CA LEU A 277 -17.88 -9.02 2.51
C LEU A 277 -19.11 -8.76 3.37
N ASN A 278 -19.03 -9.01 4.68
CA ASN A 278 -20.12 -8.66 5.58
C ASN A 278 -20.40 -7.15 5.60
N SER A 279 -19.37 -6.31 5.58
CA SER A 279 -19.54 -4.86 5.49
C SER A 279 -20.19 -4.42 4.17
N LEU A 280 -19.76 -5.00 3.04
CA LEU A 280 -20.39 -4.75 1.72
C LEU A 280 -21.88 -5.16 1.69
N GLU A 281 -22.25 -6.18 2.44
CA GLU A 281 -23.63 -6.66 2.60
C GLU A 281 -24.46 -5.84 3.62
N GLY A 282 -23.90 -4.76 4.18
CA GLY A 282 -24.58 -3.92 5.17
C GLY A 282 -24.65 -4.54 6.57
N LYS A 283 -23.85 -5.59 6.83
CA LYS A 283 -23.74 -6.24 8.15
C LYS A 283 -22.54 -5.66 8.90
N ARG A 284 -22.46 -5.98 10.20
CA ARG A 284 -21.24 -5.74 11.00
C ARG A 284 -20.06 -6.52 10.40
N GLY A 285 -18.87 -5.91 10.39
CA GLY A 285 -17.61 -6.50 9.92
C GLY A 285 -17.07 -7.63 10.81
N VAL A 286 -17.87 -8.67 11.03
CA VAL A 286 -17.48 -9.85 11.81
C VAL A 286 -16.94 -10.92 10.86
N VAL A 287 -15.76 -11.45 11.14
CA VAL A 287 -15.13 -12.51 10.32
C VAL A 287 -16.03 -13.76 10.22
N ARG A 288 -16.19 -14.31 9.01
CA ARG A 288 -16.91 -15.57 8.74
C ARG A 288 -16.00 -16.76 9.02
N ALA A 289 -16.58 -17.90 9.43
CA ALA A 289 -15.81 -19.14 9.50
C ALA A 289 -15.45 -19.61 8.08
N LYS A 290 -14.27 -20.21 7.92
CA LYS A 290 -13.84 -20.85 6.67
C LYS A 290 -13.62 -22.35 6.98
N PRO A 291 -14.19 -23.30 6.22
CA PRO A 291 -15.00 -23.16 5.00
C PRO A 291 -16.43 -22.58 5.21
N PRO A 292 -17.10 -22.09 4.14
CA PRO A 292 -16.67 -22.08 2.73
C PRO A 292 -15.73 -20.92 2.37
N LEU A 293 -14.94 -21.09 1.31
CA LEU A 293 -14.08 -20.03 0.77
C LEU A 293 -14.90 -19.00 -0.02
N PRO A 294 -14.53 -17.70 0.02
CA PRO A 294 -15.17 -16.66 -0.80
C PRO A 294 -15.18 -16.94 -2.30
N ALA A 295 -14.18 -17.68 -2.79
CA ALA A 295 -14.10 -18.08 -4.19
C ALA A 295 -15.28 -18.98 -4.63
N HIS A 296 -15.96 -19.65 -3.70
CA HIS A 296 -17.18 -20.41 -3.95
C HIS A 296 -18.44 -19.68 -3.45
N LYS A 297 -18.38 -19.14 -2.24
CA LYS A 297 -19.50 -18.43 -1.58
C LYS A 297 -18.97 -17.18 -0.88
N GLY A 298 -18.89 -16.09 -1.63
CA GLY A 298 -18.37 -14.81 -1.19
C GLY A 298 -19.46 -13.77 -0.99
N LEU A 299 -19.43 -12.70 -1.79
CA LEU A 299 -20.40 -11.62 -1.75
C LEU A 299 -21.78 -12.13 -2.16
N PHE A 300 -22.78 -11.94 -1.30
CA PHE A 300 -24.15 -12.43 -1.53
C PHE A 300 -24.20 -13.93 -1.89
N ASP A 301 -23.33 -14.72 -1.25
CA ASP A 301 -23.17 -16.16 -1.47
C ASP A 301 -22.79 -16.57 -2.92
N CYS A 302 -22.30 -15.62 -3.73
CA CYS A 302 -21.83 -15.87 -5.09
C CYS A 302 -20.30 -16.08 -5.15
N PRO A 303 -19.78 -16.81 -6.15
CA PRO A 303 -18.35 -16.90 -6.39
C PRO A 303 -17.72 -15.51 -6.53
N THR A 304 -16.73 -15.21 -5.70
CA THR A 304 -16.16 -13.86 -5.62
C THR A 304 -14.64 -13.89 -5.64
N VAL A 305 -14.05 -13.15 -6.58
CA VAL A 305 -12.62 -12.82 -6.52
C VAL A 305 -12.44 -11.72 -5.49
N ILE A 306 -11.54 -11.93 -4.53
CA ILE A 306 -11.10 -10.87 -3.61
C ILE A 306 -9.60 -10.69 -3.77
N ASN A 307 -9.18 -9.50 -4.19
CA ASN A 307 -7.77 -9.15 -4.35
C ASN A 307 -7.50 -7.75 -3.78
N ASN A 308 -6.28 -7.53 -3.28
CA ASN A 308 -5.80 -6.21 -2.89
C ASN A 308 -5.53 -5.34 -4.14
N VAL A 309 -5.56 -4.01 -3.99
CA VAL A 309 -5.35 -3.02 -5.08
C VAL A 309 -4.09 -3.31 -5.90
N ILE A 310 -2.91 -3.46 -5.29
CA ILE A 310 -1.66 -3.72 -6.02
C ILE A 310 -1.70 -5.03 -6.80
N SER A 311 -2.43 -6.03 -6.30
CA SER A 311 -2.60 -7.30 -7.04
C SER A 311 -3.36 -7.08 -8.35
N LEU A 312 -4.43 -6.28 -8.32
CA LEU A 312 -5.23 -5.96 -9.51
C LEU A 312 -4.49 -4.98 -10.43
N ALA A 313 -3.83 -3.96 -9.87
CA ALA A 313 -3.03 -2.98 -10.61
C ALA A 313 -1.80 -3.60 -11.30
N SER A 314 -1.34 -4.77 -10.87
CA SER A 314 -0.26 -5.52 -11.55
C SER A 314 -0.75 -6.32 -12.77
N VAL A 315 -2.07 -6.52 -12.93
CA VAL A 315 -2.62 -7.33 -14.03
C VAL A 315 -2.46 -6.67 -15.41
N PRO A 316 -2.70 -5.35 -15.58
CA PRO A 316 -2.54 -4.69 -16.88
C PRO A 316 -1.16 -4.87 -17.51
N ILE A 317 -0.08 -4.73 -16.73
CA ILE A 317 1.29 -4.92 -17.25
C ILE A 317 1.57 -6.39 -17.62
N ILE A 318 1.01 -7.35 -16.88
CA ILE A 318 1.09 -8.78 -17.22
C ILE A 318 0.37 -9.06 -18.54
N MET A 319 -0.80 -8.44 -18.75
CA MET A 319 -1.52 -8.58 -20.01
C MET A 319 -0.81 -7.89 -21.18
N ASP A 320 -0.24 -6.69 -20.98
CA ASP A 320 0.49 -5.96 -22.03
C ASP A 320 1.79 -6.68 -22.45
N LYS A 321 2.64 -7.02 -21.48
CA LYS A 321 3.99 -7.54 -21.73
C LYS A 321 4.10 -9.06 -21.74
N GLY A 322 3.05 -9.74 -21.27
CA GLY A 322 3.01 -11.19 -21.13
C GLY A 322 3.55 -11.69 -19.79
N ALA A 323 3.15 -12.91 -19.45
CA ALA A 323 3.47 -13.58 -18.19
C ALA A 323 4.97 -13.70 -17.91
N ALA A 324 5.76 -14.06 -18.93
CA ALA A 324 7.21 -14.26 -18.80
C ALA A 324 7.91 -12.97 -18.36
N PHE A 325 7.58 -11.84 -18.99
CA PHE A 325 8.15 -10.53 -18.64
C PHE A 325 8.00 -10.23 -17.15
N TYR A 326 6.81 -10.41 -16.58
CA TYR A 326 6.58 -10.16 -15.15
C TYR A 326 7.29 -11.19 -14.25
N ARG A 327 7.24 -12.48 -14.63
CA ARG A 327 7.83 -13.59 -13.86
C ARG A 327 9.34 -13.49 -13.75
N ASP A 328 10.00 -12.92 -14.75
CA ASP A 328 11.46 -12.85 -14.83
C ASP A 328 12.04 -11.82 -13.84
N PHE A 329 11.20 -11.02 -13.17
CA PHE A 329 11.56 -10.23 -12.00
C PHE A 329 11.38 -10.99 -10.68
N GLY A 330 12.16 -10.61 -9.66
CA GLY A 330 12.11 -11.16 -8.32
C GLY A 330 12.99 -12.40 -8.13
N MET A 331 12.72 -13.20 -7.09
CA MET A 331 13.52 -14.37 -6.74
C MET A 331 12.65 -15.52 -6.22
N GLY A 332 13.17 -16.75 -6.28
CA GLY A 332 12.50 -17.92 -5.70
C GLY A 332 11.05 -18.09 -6.18
N ARG A 333 10.09 -17.97 -5.26
CA ARG A 333 8.64 -17.96 -5.58
C ARG A 333 8.02 -16.56 -5.44
N SER A 334 8.80 -15.56 -5.07
CA SER A 334 8.39 -14.16 -5.01
C SER A 334 8.72 -13.51 -6.35
N ARG A 335 7.82 -13.72 -7.32
CA ARG A 335 7.96 -13.21 -8.70
C ARG A 335 7.34 -11.82 -8.85
N GLY A 336 7.85 -11.07 -9.83
CA GLY A 336 7.44 -9.69 -10.09
C GLY A 336 8.14 -8.67 -9.20
N THR A 337 7.52 -7.50 -9.12
CA THR A 337 7.95 -6.39 -8.27
C THR A 337 7.04 -6.21 -7.06
N ILE A 338 7.54 -5.45 -6.08
CA ILE A 338 6.82 -5.04 -4.89
C ILE A 338 7.04 -3.55 -4.63
N PRO A 339 5.98 -2.76 -4.42
CA PRO A 339 6.11 -1.40 -3.95
C PRO A 339 6.55 -1.43 -2.48
N LEU A 340 7.78 -1.03 -2.15
CA LEU A 340 8.21 -0.87 -0.76
C LEU A 340 7.71 0.47 -0.24
N GLN A 341 7.04 0.48 0.92
CA GLN A 341 6.56 1.71 1.56
C GLN A 341 7.40 1.99 2.80
N ILE A 342 8.35 2.91 2.66
CA ILE A 342 9.35 3.20 3.68
C ILE A 342 8.82 4.36 4.54
N ALA A 343 8.56 4.09 5.82
CA ALA A 343 7.81 4.94 6.72
C ALA A 343 8.42 5.00 8.13
N GLY A 344 7.77 5.78 9.01
CA GLY A 344 8.21 5.96 10.40
C GLY A 344 9.35 6.99 10.51
N ASN A 345 10.31 6.72 11.38
CA ASN A 345 11.48 7.58 11.55
C ASN A 345 12.55 7.25 10.50
N VAL A 346 12.39 7.78 9.29
CA VAL A 346 13.27 7.53 8.13
C VAL A 346 13.58 8.80 7.37
N LYS A 347 14.82 8.95 6.90
CA LYS A 347 15.29 10.17 6.23
C LYS A 347 14.68 10.36 4.83
N HIS A 348 14.64 9.28 4.07
CA HIS A 348 14.12 9.25 2.70
C HIS A 348 12.92 8.29 2.61
N GLY A 349 11.81 8.70 3.24
CA GLY A 349 10.56 7.94 3.25
C GLY A 349 9.72 8.12 1.99
N GLY A 350 8.95 7.09 1.62
CA GLY A 350 8.14 7.10 0.41
C GLY A 350 8.01 5.73 -0.24
N LEU A 351 7.76 5.74 -1.56
CA LEU A 351 7.46 4.56 -2.37
C LEU A 351 8.66 4.20 -3.26
N TYR A 352 9.20 3.01 -3.03
CA TYR A 352 10.26 2.41 -3.83
C TYR A 352 9.83 1.06 -4.43
N GLU A 353 9.43 1.04 -5.70
CA GLU A 353 9.07 -0.22 -6.37
C GLU A 353 10.32 -0.93 -6.90
N THR A 354 10.49 -2.20 -6.54
CA THR A 354 11.63 -3.00 -7.00
C THR A 354 11.29 -4.48 -7.07
N ALA A 355 12.14 -5.26 -7.74
CA ALA A 355 12.06 -6.72 -7.71
C ALA A 355 12.30 -7.26 -6.29
N PHE A 356 11.64 -8.36 -5.93
CA PHE A 356 11.93 -9.05 -4.66
C PHE A 356 13.41 -9.45 -4.57
N GLY A 357 13.98 -9.38 -3.36
CA GLY A 357 15.31 -9.91 -3.06
C GLY A 357 16.33 -8.93 -2.50
N LEU A 358 16.06 -7.61 -2.47
CA LEU A 358 16.90 -6.68 -1.72
C LEU A 358 16.93 -7.06 -0.24
N SER A 359 18.06 -6.88 0.45
CA SER A 359 18.09 -7.09 1.90
C SER A 359 17.32 -5.97 2.63
N LEU A 360 16.77 -6.27 3.81
CA LEU A 360 16.13 -5.25 4.65
C LEU A 360 17.10 -4.09 4.98
N GLY A 361 18.39 -4.40 5.18
CA GLY A 361 19.43 -3.42 5.41
C GLY A 361 19.66 -2.49 4.22
N ASP A 362 19.69 -3.02 3.00
CA ASP A 362 19.79 -2.18 1.80
C ASP A 362 18.60 -1.22 1.69
N ILE A 363 17.39 -1.69 2.01
CA ILE A 363 16.19 -0.86 1.97
C ILE A 363 16.26 0.26 3.01
N VAL A 364 16.67 -0.04 4.24
CA VAL A 364 16.66 0.95 5.34
C VAL A 364 17.84 1.91 5.25
N ASP A 365 19.04 1.38 5.01
CA ASP A 365 20.28 2.17 5.09
C ASP A 365 20.61 2.88 3.77
N LYS A 366 20.47 2.19 2.63
CA LYS A 366 20.85 2.75 1.32
C LYS A 366 19.71 3.53 0.69
N ILE A 367 18.52 2.94 0.63
CA ILE A 367 17.35 3.59 0.02
C ILE A 367 16.72 4.60 0.99
N GLY A 368 16.42 4.18 2.22
CA GLY A 368 15.82 5.03 3.26
C GLY A 368 16.79 6.05 3.87
N GLY A 369 18.10 5.85 3.72
CA GLY A 369 19.14 6.76 4.24
C GLY A 369 19.26 6.76 5.76
N GLY A 370 18.81 5.70 6.44
CA GLY A 370 18.73 5.64 7.90
C GLY A 370 17.59 6.47 8.49
N THR A 371 17.71 6.86 9.75
CA THR A 371 16.65 7.56 10.49
C THR A 371 16.61 9.05 10.16
N ALA A 372 15.43 9.66 10.24
CA ALA A 372 15.29 11.11 10.11
C ALA A 372 15.99 11.86 11.26
N THR A 373 16.07 11.23 12.43
CA THR A 373 16.75 11.77 13.62
C THR A 373 18.27 11.70 13.54
N GLY A 374 18.84 10.95 12.59
CA GLY A 374 20.28 10.67 12.50
C GLY A 374 20.79 9.69 13.56
N ARG A 375 19.89 9.13 14.39
CA ARG A 375 20.20 8.14 15.42
C ARG A 375 20.29 6.72 14.84
N PRO A 376 20.97 5.77 15.50
CA PRO A 376 21.01 4.39 15.04
C PRO A 376 19.60 3.77 14.95
N VAL A 377 19.37 2.93 13.95
CA VAL A 377 18.16 2.12 13.83
C VAL A 377 18.20 1.02 14.89
N LYS A 378 17.14 0.91 15.71
CA LYS A 378 16.98 -0.18 16.71
C LYS A 378 16.17 -1.34 16.15
N ALA A 379 15.01 -1.01 15.59
CA ALA A 379 14.05 -1.98 15.12
C ALA A 379 13.37 -1.50 13.84
N VAL A 380 12.97 -2.45 13.00
CA VAL A 380 12.12 -2.17 11.84
C VAL A 380 10.93 -3.12 11.87
N GLN A 381 9.72 -2.58 11.87
CA GLN A 381 8.51 -3.37 11.72
C GLN A 381 8.22 -3.55 10.24
N VAL A 382 8.07 -4.79 9.79
CA VAL A 382 7.73 -5.10 8.40
C VAL A 382 6.37 -5.81 8.35
N GLY A 383 5.50 -5.34 7.45
CA GLY A 383 4.21 -5.99 7.21
C GLY A 383 3.05 -5.50 8.08
N GLY A 384 3.12 -4.25 8.55
CA GLY A 384 2.05 -3.60 9.31
C GLY A 384 2.07 -3.91 10.81
N PRO A 385 1.01 -3.51 11.56
CA PRO A 385 0.92 -3.66 13.02
C PRO A 385 1.00 -5.11 13.50
N LEU A 386 0.66 -6.07 12.62
CA LEU A 386 0.72 -7.51 12.89
C LEU A 386 2.06 -8.14 12.50
N GLY A 387 2.98 -7.34 11.96
CA GLY A 387 4.34 -7.74 11.61
C GLY A 387 5.28 -7.78 12.80
N ALA A 388 6.31 -8.62 12.72
CA ALA A 388 7.37 -8.70 13.71
C ALA A 388 8.34 -7.49 13.62
N TYR A 389 8.99 -7.18 14.74
CA TYR A 389 10.08 -6.22 14.79
C TYR A 389 11.41 -6.92 14.50
N PHE A 390 12.07 -6.52 13.42
CA PHE A 390 13.38 -7.04 13.03
C PHE A 390 14.48 -6.20 13.69
N PRO A 391 15.37 -6.80 14.51
CA PRO A 391 16.57 -6.14 14.99
C PRO A 391 17.61 -6.05 13.88
N ARG A 392 18.64 -5.23 14.09
CA ARG A 392 19.77 -5.07 13.16
C ARG A 392 20.41 -6.39 12.72
N ALA A 393 20.45 -7.38 13.61
CA ALA A 393 21.00 -8.72 13.34
C ALA A 393 20.24 -9.52 12.26
N LEU A 394 19.04 -9.11 11.88
CA LEU A 394 18.24 -9.75 10.83
C LEU A 394 18.18 -8.92 9.52
N PHE A 395 18.95 -7.84 9.40
CA PHE A 395 18.86 -6.95 8.23
C PHE A 395 19.45 -7.53 6.94
N ASP A 396 20.19 -8.63 7.04
CA ASP A 396 20.62 -9.44 5.89
C ASP A 396 19.48 -10.22 5.24
N THR A 397 18.30 -10.30 5.89
CA THR A 397 17.14 -11.03 5.37
C THR A 397 16.70 -10.46 4.03
N PRO A 398 16.72 -11.26 2.94
CA PRO A 398 16.19 -10.85 1.65
C PRO A 398 14.68 -10.57 1.75
N PHE A 399 14.23 -9.51 1.10
CA PHE A 399 12.83 -9.14 0.99
C PHE A 399 12.12 -10.10 0.02
N ASP A 400 11.80 -11.28 0.55
CA ASP A 400 11.14 -12.43 -0.07
C ASP A 400 10.17 -13.08 0.94
N TYR A 401 9.00 -13.54 0.48
CA TYR A 401 7.96 -14.07 1.37
C TYR A 401 8.44 -15.26 2.20
N GLU A 402 9.21 -16.17 1.60
CA GLU A 402 9.70 -17.36 2.27
C GLU A 402 10.86 -17.04 3.23
N ALA A 403 11.76 -16.13 2.84
CA ALA A 403 12.87 -15.69 3.67
C ALA A 403 12.42 -15.01 4.97
N PHE A 404 11.44 -14.11 4.89
CA PHE A 404 10.86 -13.48 6.08
C PHE A 404 10.11 -14.47 6.97
N ALA A 405 9.33 -15.38 6.38
CA ALA A 405 8.63 -16.43 7.13
C ALA A 405 9.59 -17.35 7.89
N ALA A 406 10.77 -17.66 7.32
CA ALA A 406 11.81 -18.45 7.97
C ALA A 406 12.46 -17.76 9.18
N LYS A 407 12.20 -16.46 9.38
CA LYS A 407 12.65 -15.66 10.52
C LYS A 407 11.48 -15.22 11.41
N ASP A 408 10.37 -15.97 11.38
CA ASP A 408 9.13 -15.68 12.12
C ASP A 408 8.56 -14.28 11.81
N GLY A 409 8.88 -13.74 10.64
CA GLY A 409 8.37 -12.48 10.12
C GLY A 409 7.36 -12.65 8.99
N LEU A 410 6.89 -11.52 8.47
CA LEU A 410 6.08 -11.46 7.26
C LEU A 410 6.35 -10.17 6.51
N ILE A 411 6.16 -10.19 5.19
CA ILE A 411 6.27 -8.99 4.35
C ILE A 411 4.97 -8.18 4.36
N GLY A 412 3.82 -8.87 4.46
CA GLY A 412 2.53 -8.19 4.45
C GLY A 412 2.33 -7.44 3.14
N HIS A 413 1.86 -6.20 3.25
CA HIS A 413 1.75 -5.26 2.14
C HIS A 413 3.07 -4.50 1.85
N ALA A 414 4.21 -4.91 2.40
CA ALA A 414 5.52 -4.26 2.29
C ALA A 414 5.61 -2.84 2.86
N GLY A 415 4.80 -2.55 3.88
CA GLY A 415 5.03 -1.43 4.80
C GLY A 415 6.25 -1.71 5.68
N ILE A 416 7.15 -0.74 5.78
CA ILE A 416 8.42 -0.80 6.51
C ILE A 416 8.48 0.41 7.43
N VAL A 417 8.29 0.20 8.73
CA VAL A 417 8.28 1.27 9.74
C VAL A 417 9.58 1.25 10.53
N VAL A 418 10.39 2.29 10.38
CA VAL A 418 11.72 2.40 11.01
C VAL A 418 11.61 3.07 12.38
N PHE A 419 12.28 2.46 13.38
CA PHE A 419 12.40 2.97 14.75
C PHE A 419 13.88 3.16 15.10
N ASP A 420 14.21 4.30 15.73
CA ASP A 420 15.56 4.54 16.24
C ASP A 420 15.75 3.96 17.67
N ASP A 421 16.95 4.09 18.20
CA ASP A 421 17.36 3.62 19.54
C ASP A 421 16.64 4.28 20.73
N THR A 422 15.74 5.25 20.50
CA THR A 422 14.87 5.81 21.54
C THR A 422 13.58 5.01 21.73
N ALA A 423 13.27 4.08 20.84
CA ALA A 423 12.05 3.28 20.92
C ALA A 423 12.07 2.34 22.14
N ASP A 424 10.93 2.30 22.84
CA ASP A 424 10.65 1.42 23.98
C ASP A 424 9.80 0.24 23.48
N MET A 425 10.43 -0.92 23.37
CA MET A 425 9.84 -2.12 22.77
C MET A 425 8.79 -2.78 23.67
N LEU A 426 8.81 -2.50 24.99
CA LEU A 426 7.72 -2.88 25.89
C LEU A 426 6.47 -2.05 25.60
N LYS A 427 6.61 -0.74 25.38
CA LYS A 427 5.48 0.10 24.91
C LYS A 427 4.95 -0.35 23.56
N GLN A 428 5.83 -0.76 22.64
CA GLN A 428 5.42 -1.30 21.35
C GLN A 428 4.65 -2.62 21.49
N ALA A 429 5.09 -3.53 22.35
CA ALA A 429 4.37 -4.78 22.65
C ALA A 429 3.01 -4.51 23.31
N ARG A 430 2.95 -3.56 24.26
CA ARG A 430 1.69 -3.11 24.87
C ARG A 430 0.74 -2.53 23.82
N PHE A 431 1.24 -1.68 22.92
CA PHE A 431 0.45 -1.08 21.85
C PHE A 431 -0.13 -2.14 20.90
N ALA A 432 0.62 -3.19 20.56
CA ALA A 432 0.10 -4.28 19.74
C ALA A 432 -1.12 -4.97 20.40
N MET A 433 -1.07 -5.18 21.71
CA MET A 433 -2.21 -5.73 22.47
C MET A 433 -3.39 -4.73 22.52
N GLU A 434 -3.12 -3.45 22.70
CA GLU A 434 -4.13 -2.38 22.70
C GLU A 434 -4.83 -2.28 21.34
N PHE A 435 -4.05 -2.26 20.26
CA PHE A 435 -4.56 -2.26 18.89
C PHE A 435 -5.48 -3.45 18.63
N CYS A 436 -5.06 -4.66 19.03
CA CYS A 436 -5.91 -5.84 18.93
C CYS A 436 -7.20 -5.74 19.73
N ALA A 437 -7.17 -5.11 20.92
CA ALA A 437 -8.35 -4.93 21.76
C ALA A 437 -9.36 -3.95 21.12
N VAL A 438 -8.87 -2.86 20.53
CA VAL A 438 -9.69 -1.86 19.84
C VAL A 438 -10.29 -2.43 18.55
N GLU A 439 -9.48 -3.11 17.74
CA GLU A 439 -9.89 -3.56 16.40
C GLU A 439 -10.56 -4.94 16.37
N SER A 440 -10.71 -5.59 17.52
CA SER A 440 -11.34 -6.90 17.61
C SER A 440 -12.79 -6.84 17.11
N CYS A 441 -13.14 -7.68 16.11
CA CYS A 441 -14.55 -7.85 15.73
C CYS A 441 -15.42 -8.51 16.83
N GLY A 442 -14.77 -8.98 17.90
CA GLY A 442 -15.41 -9.51 19.10
C GLY A 442 -15.72 -11.02 19.08
N LYS A 443 -15.40 -11.72 17.99
CA LYS A 443 -15.81 -13.13 17.79
C LYS A 443 -15.00 -14.14 18.61
N CYS A 444 -13.69 -13.94 18.75
CA CYS A 444 -12.80 -14.88 19.44
C CYS A 444 -12.44 -14.36 20.83
N THR A 445 -12.61 -15.18 21.87
CA THR A 445 -12.26 -14.81 23.25
C THR A 445 -10.79 -14.39 23.40
N PRO A 446 -9.79 -15.11 22.85
CA PRO A 446 -8.39 -14.69 22.96
C PRO A 446 -8.13 -13.31 22.34
N CYS A 447 -8.75 -13.02 21.19
CA CYS A 447 -8.62 -11.71 20.53
C CYS A 447 -9.37 -10.59 21.27
N ARG A 448 -10.58 -10.85 21.78
CA ARG A 448 -11.45 -9.82 22.39
C ARG A 448 -11.07 -9.50 23.84
N ILE A 449 -10.75 -10.53 24.63
CA ILE A 449 -10.46 -10.40 26.06
C ILE A 449 -8.98 -10.59 26.34
N GLY A 450 -8.35 -11.55 25.66
CA GLY A 450 -6.94 -11.83 25.85
C GLY A 450 -6.06 -10.62 25.55
N SER A 451 -6.32 -9.89 24.46
CA SER A 451 -5.64 -8.62 24.13
C SER A 451 -5.68 -7.60 25.28
N THR A 452 -6.86 -7.35 25.87
CA THR A 452 -7.00 -6.47 27.04
C THR A 452 -6.19 -6.97 28.24
N ARG A 453 -6.19 -8.28 28.51
CA ARG A 453 -5.34 -8.89 29.56
C ARG A 453 -3.85 -8.76 29.22
N GLY A 454 -3.50 -8.77 27.94
CA GLY A 454 -2.15 -8.52 27.44
C GLY A 454 -1.67 -7.11 27.75
N VAL A 455 -2.54 -6.10 27.53
CA VAL A 455 -2.25 -4.70 27.93
C VAL A 455 -1.99 -4.62 29.43
N GLU A 456 -2.91 -5.13 30.26
CA GLU A 456 -2.77 -5.14 31.72
C GLU A 456 -1.49 -5.85 32.19
N THR A 457 -1.10 -6.93 31.50
CA THR A 457 0.11 -7.70 31.82
C THR A 457 1.38 -6.94 31.43
N ALA A 458 1.40 -6.29 30.26
CA ALA A 458 2.50 -5.43 29.85
C ALA A 458 2.67 -4.22 30.80
N ASP A 459 1.56 -3.63 31.27
CA ASP A 459 1.58 -2.55 32.27
C ASP A 459 2.22 -3.00 33.59
N LYS A 460 1.93 -4.23 34.05
CA LYS A 460 2.59 -4.81 35.25
C LYS A 460 4.09 -4.99 35.05
N ILE A 461 4.53 -5.43 33.87
CA ILE A 461 5.96 -5.54 33.53
C ILE A 461 6.61 -4.16 33.61
N ALA A 462 6.00 -3.14 33.00
CA ALA A 462 6.51 -1.77 33.00
C ALA A 462 6.63 -1.18 34.41
N GLN A 463 5.73 -1.56 35.32
CA GLN A 463 5.73 -1.15 36.72
C GLN A 463 6.68 -1.97 37.62
N GLY A 464 7.36 -3.00 37.09
CA GLY A 464 8.22 -3.88 37.87
C GLY A 464 7.48 -4.83 38.81
N ILE A 465 6.18 -5.06 38.59
CA ILE A 465 5.37 -5.98 39.39
C ILE A 465 5.58 -7.40 38.86
N GLU A 466 6.27 -8.26 39.62
CA GLU A 466 6.58 -9.66 39.24
C GLU A 466 6.97 -9.83 37.74
N PRO A 467 7.95 -9.07 37.21
CA PRO A 467 8.18 -8.91 35.76
C PRO A 467 8.43 -10.24 35.06
N GLU A 468 9.24 -11.13 35.65
CA GLU A 468 9.55 -12.44 35.06
C GLU A 468 8.31 -13.34 34.94
N LYS A 469 7.44 -13.35 35.96
CA LYS A 469 6.18 -14.11 35.93
C LYS A 469 5.22 -13.54 34.89
N ASN A 470 5.11 -12.21 34.80
CA ASN A 470 4.24 -11.56 33.84
C ASN A 470 4.76 -11.69 32.40
N ARG A 471 6.07 -11.78 32.17
CA ARG A 471 6.65 -12.13 30.86
C ARG A 471 6.25 -13.53 30.42
N VAL A 472 6.34 -14.53 31.32
CA VAL A 472 5.87 -15.89 31.02
C VAL A 472 4.37 -15.91 30.72
N LEU A 473 3.56 -15.20 31.51
CA LEU A 473 2.13 -15.09 31.28
C LEU A 473 1.79 -14.42 29.94
N LEU A 474 2.50 -13.35 29.57
CA LEU A 474 2.31 -12.67 28.29
C LEU A 474 2.65 -13.58 27.10
N ALA A 475 3.71 -14.39 27.22
CA ALA A 475 4.08 -15.37 26.20
C ALA A 475 3.05 -16.51 26.09
N ASP A 476 2.51 -17.01 27.20
CA ASP A 476 1.44 -18.01 27.21
C ASP A 476 0.14 -17.48 26.57
N LEU A 477 -0.21 -16.23 26.88
CA LEU A 477 -1.32 -15.53 26.23
C LEU A 477 -1.10 -15.40 24.72
N CYS A 478 0.12 -15.03 24.30
CA CYS A 478 0.48 -14.96 22.87
C CYS A 478 0.27 -16.32 22.17
N ASN A 479 0.65 -17.42 22.82
CA ASN A 479 0.41 -18.77 22.31
C ASN A 479 -1.09 -19.06 22.18
N THR A 480 -1.88 -18.71 23.19
CA THR A 480 -3.34 -18.85 23.17
C THR A 480 -3.99 -18.03 22.04
N MET A 481 -3.52 -16.80 21.80
CA MET A 481 -4.02 -15.95 20.72
C MET A 481 -3.65 -16.51 19.34
N LYS A 482 -2.44 -17.02 19.17
CA LYS A 482 -1.95 -17.62 17.91
C LYS A 482 -2.82 -18.78 17.45
N PHE A 483 -3.19 -19.67 18.38
CA PHE A 483 -3.94 -20.90 18.05
C PHE A 483 -5.45 -20.79 18.28
N GLY A 484 -5.92 -19.82 19.07
CA GLY A 484 -7.33 -19.64 19.43
C GLY A 484 -8.06 -18.52 18.66
N SER A 485 -7.43 -17.95 17.62
CA SER A 485 -8.00 -16.86 16.82
C SER A 485 -8.45 -17.33 15.43
N LEU A 486 -9.63 -16.89 15.01
CA LEU A 486 -10.23 -17.25 13.72
C LEU A 486 -9.59 -16.50 12.52
N CYS A 487 -8.94 -15.36 12.77
CA CYS A 487 -8.27 -14.55 11.76
C CYS A 487 -6.92 -14.02 12.22
N ALA A 488 -6.20 -13.41 11.28
CA ALA A 488 -4.86 -12.88 11.48
C ALA A 488 -4.76 -11.76 12.53
N LEU A 489 -5.80 -10.93 12.75
CA LEU A 489 -5.75 -9.90 13.79
C LEU A 489 -5.36 -10.52 15.15
N GLY A 490 -6.15 -11.46 15.64
CA GLY A 490 -5.82 -12.15 16.89
C GLY A 490 -4.62 -13.10 16.74
N GLY A 491 -4.51 -13.81 15.61
CA GLY A 491 -3.49 -14.82 15.40
C GLY A 491 -2.07 -14.28 15.24
N PHE A 492 -1.92 -13.06 14.71
CA PHE A 492 -0.63 -12.42 14.42
C PHE A 492 -0.32 -11.24 15.34
N THR A 493 -1.26 -10.74 16.15
CA THR A 493 -0.92 -9.83 17.28
C THR A 493 0.26 -10.34 18.14
N PRO A 494 0.41 -11.67 18.37
CA PRO A 494 1.60 -12.21 19.01
C PRO A 494 2.94 -11.88 18.34
N TYR A 495 3.00 -11.62 17.04
CA TYR A 495 4.27 -11.45 16.31
C TYR A 495 5.06 -10.22 16.76
N PRO A 496 4.50 -8.99 16.77
CA PRO A 496 5.18 -7.82 17.33
C PRO A 496 5.53 -8.00 18.81
N VAL A 497 4.67 -8.66 19.60
CA VAL A 497 4.90 -8.85 21.05
C VAL A 497 6.07 -9.80 21.30
N MET A 498 6.05 -10.98 20.68
CA MET A 498 7.07 -12.01 20.87
C MET A 498 8.41 -11.60 20.27
N SER A 499 8.42 -10.95 19.11
CA SER A 499 9.67 -10.41 18.53
C SER A 499 10.27 -9.31 19.40
N ALA A 500 9.45 -8.40 19.94
CA ALA A 500 9.93 -7.39 20.90
C ALA A 500 10.56 -8.03 22.14
N MET A 501 9.89 -9.00 22.76
CA MET A 501 10.40 -9.71 23.95
C MET A 501 11.66 -10.52 23.68
N THR A 502 11.80 -11.08 22.47
CA THR A 502 12.92 -11.97 22.09
C THR A 502 14.16 -11.18 21.70
N HIS A 503 13.98 -10.12 20.91
CA HIS A 503 15.09 -9.39 20.31
C HIS A 503 15.53 -8.18 21.13
N PHE A 504 14.67 -7.67 22.01
CA PHE A 504 14.95 -6.51 22.87
C PHE A 504 14.56 -6.79 24.33
N PRO A 505 15.02 -7.89 24.95
CA PRO A 505 14.65 -8.27 26.31
C PRO A 505 15.02 -7.23 27.37
N GLU A 506 16.02 -6.39 27.09
CA GLU A 506 16.45 -5.28 27.94
C GLU A 506 15.33 -4.26 28.20
N ASP A 507 14.46 -4.03 27.22
CA ASP A 507 13.31 -3.11 27.33
C ASP A 507 12.19 -3.67 28.23
N PHE A 508 12.24 -4.96 28.56
CA PHE A 508 11.29 -5.64 29.45
C PHE A 508 11.83 -5.80 30.87
N SER A 509 13.01 -5.27 31.15
CA SER A 509 13.59 -5.24 32.50
C SER A 509 13.04 -4.04 33.28
N PRO A 510 12.85 -4.14 34.61
CA PRO A 510 12.43 -2.99 35.41
C PRO A 510 13.40 -1.83 35.24
N ALA A 511 12.88 -0.63 34.98
CA ALA A 511 13.69 0.57 35.12
C ALA A 511 14.23 0.62 36.56
N PRO A 512 15.53 0.93 36.78
CA PRO A 512 16.03 1.10 38.13
C PRO A 512 15.19 2.19 38.80
N LEU A 513 14.53 1.84 39.92
CA LEU A 513 13.90 2.84 40.78
C LEU A 513 14.99 3.85 41.15
N ILE A 514 14.93 5.05 40.58
CA ILE A 514 15.69 6.18 41.10
C ILE A 514 15.17 6.35 42.52
N LYS A 515 15.93 5.88 43.51
CA LYS A 515 15.66 6.18 44.92
C LYS A 515 15.56 7.70 44.99
N ALA A 516 14.37 8.22 45.28
CA ALA A 516 14.24 9.60 45.71
C ALA A 516 15.24 9.78 46.86
N ALA A 517 16.17 10.73 46.71
CA ALA A 517 17.05 11.11 47.79
C ALA A 517 16.16 11.55 48.97
N GLU A 518 16.38 10.92 50.13
CA GLU A 518 15.68 11.20 51.38
C GLU A 518 15.80 12.66 51.82
#